data_AF-A0A847R3G9-F1
#
_entry.id   AF-A0A847R3G9-F1
#
_cell.length_a   1.000
_cell.length_b   1.000
_cell.length_c   1.000
_cell.angle_alpha   90.00
_cell.angle_beta   90.00
_cell.angle_gamma   90.00
#
_symmetry.space_group_name_H-M   'P 1'
#
loop_
_entity.id
_entity.type
_entity.pdbx_description
1 polymer ?
#
loop_
_entity_poly.entity_id
_entity_poly.type
_entity_poly.pdbx_seq_one_letter_code
_entity_poly.pdbx_strand_id
1 'polypeptide(L)'
;MKFELVDRQGYIPDLNYGAAGQELSCFIPNDYPFQQVSYHNGEGEVIIDKHTWHFFFTQEGIGIQLIDGVVTLKEAEHLLLAVKAHIWGETHQQVQIFMAGVTPK
;
A
#
# COMPACT_ATOMS: atom_id res chain seq x y z
N MET A 1 10.66 -3.84 -5.67
CA MET A 1 10.35 -2.48 -6.19
C MET A 1 9.71 -1.66 -5.08
N LYS A 2 9.88 -0.34 -5.08
CA LYS A 2 9.21 0.58 -4.16
C LYS A 2 8.25 1.47 -4.93
N PHE A 3 7.08 1.69 -4.36
CA PHE A 3 6.00 2.51 -4.87
C PHE A 3 5.61 3.52 -3.82
N GLU A 4 5.20 4.72 -4.24
CA GLU A 4 4.72 5.75 -3.32
C GLU A 4 3.44 6.38 -3.87
N LEU A 5 2.41 6.43 -3.03
CA LEU A 5 1.14 7.11 -3.28
C LEU A 5 1.18 8.46 -2.57
N VAL A 6 1.25 9.55 -3.34
CA VAL A 6 1.41 10.91 -2.80
C VAL A 6 0.29 11.78 -3.29
N ASP A 7 -0.47 12.34 -2.37
CA ASP A 7 -1.45 13.39 -2.68
C ASP A 7 -0.72 14.72 -2.91
N ARG A 8 -1.07 15.45 -3.96
CA ARG A 8 -0.42 16.74 -4.28
C ARG A 8 -0.53 17.80 -3.19
N GLN A 9 -1.48 17.68 -2.27
CA GLN A 9 -1.67 18.58 -1.15
C GLN A 9 -1.01 18.05 0.14
N GLY A 10 -0.32 16.90 0.07
CA GLY A 10 0.28 16.22 1.21
C GLY A 10 -0.74 15.60 2.17
N TYR A 11 -1.99 15.41 1.72
CA TYR A 11 -3.07 14.93 2.56
C TYR A 11 -3.16 13.39 2.55
N ILE A 12 -3.11 12.79 3.74
CA ILE A 12 -3.46 11.39 4.00
C ILE A 12 -4.71 11.41 4.89
N PRO A 13 -5.83 10.77 4.46
CA PRO A 13 -7.03 10.65 5.28
C PRO A 13 -6.77 9.89 6.59
N ASP A 14 -7.64 10.13 7.58
CA ASP A 14 -7.64 9.32 8.80
C ASP A 14 -7.90 7.85 8.45
N LEU A 15 -6.91 7.00 8.72
CA LEU A 15 -6.99 5.57 8.47
C LEU A 15 -7.60 4.86 9.69
N ASN A 16 -8.69 4.14 9.47
CA ASN A 16 -9.32 3.31 10.49
C ASN A 16 -8.67 1.93 10.51
N TYR A 17 -7.72 1.72 11.43
CA TYR A 17 -7.09 0.41 11.61
C TYR A 17 -8.11 -0.69 11.89
N GLY A 18 -7.87 -1.86 11.33
CA GLY A 18 -8.70 -3.04 11.56
C GLY A 18 -8.58 -3.61 12.98
N ALA A 19 -9.24 -4.74 13.20
CA ALA A 19 -9.14 -5.49 14.45
C ALA A 19 -7.73 -6.08 14.64
N ALA A 20 -7.44 -6.59 15.84
CA ALA A 20 -6.16 -7.23 16.14
C ALA A 20 -5.84 -8.36 15.15
N GLY A 21 -4.67 -8.31 14.51
CA GLY A 21 -4.25 -9.23 13.45
C GLY A 21 -4.73 -8.85 12.04
N GLN A 22 -5.45 -7.74 11.90
CA GLN A 22 -5.92 -7.16 10.64
C GLN A 22 -5.78 -5.63 10.64
N GLU A 23 -4.92 -5.07 11.47
CA GLU A 23 -4.71 -3.63 11.61
C GLU A 23 -4.42 -2.96 10.26
N LEU A 24 -3.63 -3.61 9.40
CA LEU A 24 -3.27 -3.11 8.07
C LEU A 24 -4.41 -3.14 7.05
N SER A 25 -5.61 -3.63 7.42
CA SER A 25 -6.79 -3.58 6.53
C SER A 25 -7.14 -2.15 6.08
N CYS A 26 -6.69 -1.12 6.79
CA CYS A 26 -6.89 0.27 6.39
C CYS A 26 -6.18 0.65 5.07
N PHE A 27 -5.18 -0.13 4.65
CA PHE A 27 -4.52 0.05 3.36
C PHE A 27 -5.10 -0.88 2.28
N ILE A 28 -5.78 -1.95 2.67
CA ILE A 28 -6.12 -3.05 1.78
C ILE A 28 -7.61 -2.96 1.38
N PRO A 29 -7.92 -2.90 0.07
CA PRO A 29 -9.30 -2.91 -0.39
C PRO A 29 -10.07 -4.14 0.12
N ASN A 30 -11.34 -3.97 0.47
CA ASN A 30 -12.16 -5.02 1.11
C ASN A 30 -12.32 -6.30 0.27
N ASP A 31 -12.12 -6.20 -1.04
CA ASP A 31 -12.21 -7.29 -2.01
C ASP A 31 -10.88 -8.02 -2.24
N TYR A 32 -9.79 -7.61 -1.57
CA TYR A 32 -8.49 -8.27 -1.62
C TYR A 32 -8.32 -9.19 -0.40
N PRO A 33 -8.30 -10.52 -0.58
CA PRO A 33 -7.88 -11.43 0.46
C PRO A 33 -6.41 -11.15 0.81
N PHE A 34 -6.14 -10.92 2.09
CA PHE A 34 -4.78 -10.73 2.57
C PHE A 34 -4.55 -11.45 3.90
N GLN A 35 -3.28 -11.70 4.20
CA GLN A 35 -2.83 -12.18 5.51
C GLN A 35 -1.84 -11.17 6.07
N GLN A 36 -2.08 -10.67 7.28
CA GLN A 36 -1.10 -9.84 7.98
C GLN A 36 0.07 -10.69 8.50
N VAL A 37 1.30 -10.26 8.21
CA VAL A 37 2.54 -10.91 8.65
C VAL A 37 3.13 -10.17 9.84
N SER A 38 3.18 -8.85 9.77
CA SER A 38 3.72 -8.00 10.83
C SER A 38 2.93 -6.71 10.95
N TYR A 39 2.98 -6.12 12.14
CA TYR A 39 2.42 -4.80 12.40
C TYR A 39 3.24 -4.11 13.48
N HIS A 40 3.66 -2.88 13.19
CA HIS A 40 4.36 -2.02 14.13
C HIS A 40 4.06 -0.55 13.82
N ASN A 41 3.45 0.18 14.76
CA ASN A 41 3.22 1.62 14.67
C ASN A 41 2.52 2.09 13.37
N GLY A 42 1.50 1.36 12.90
CA GLY A 42 0.75 1.73 11.69
C GLY A 42 1.37 1.24 10.39
N GLU A 43 2.50 0.53 10.46
CA GLU A 43 3.22 -0.01 9.31
C GLU A 43 3.37 -1.52 9.44
N GLY A 44 3.68 -2.20 8.35
CA GLY A 44 4.01 -3.62 8.40
C GLY A 44 3.78 -4.36 7.10
N GLU A 45 3.86 -5.68 7.20
CA GLU A 45 3.85 -6.57 6.05
C GLU A 45 2.55 -7.36 5.96
N VAL A 46 2.07 -7.51 4.73
CA VAL A 46 0.94 -8.36 4.37
C VAL A 46 1.32 -9.27 3.21
N ILE A 47 0.67 -10.42 3.14
CA ILE A 47 0.69 -11.30 1.97
C ILE A 47 -0.59 -11.07 1.18
N ILE A 48 -0.43 -10.68 -0.09
CA ILE A 48 -1.50 -10.52 -1.08
C ILE A 48 -1.08 -11.31 -2.31
N ASP A 49 -1.94 -12.23 -2.78
CA ASP A 49 -1.65 -13.09 -3.94
C ASP A 49 -0.29 -13.80 -3.87
N LYS A 50 0.08 -14.30 -2.67
CA LYS A 50 1.36 -14.98 -2.37
C LYS A 50 2.61 -14.09 -2.46
N HIS A 51 2.44 -12.79 -2.58
CA HIS A 51 3.53 -11.81 -2.57
C HIS A 51 3.54 -11.06 -1.25
N THR A 52 4.73 -10.80 -0.71
CA THR A 52 4.88 -10.03 0.53
C THR A 52 5.04 -8.57 0.20
N TRP A 53 4.13 -7.75 0.72
CA TRP A 53 4.06 -6.31 0.54
C TRP A 53 4.24 -5.60 1.88
N HIS A 54 5.10 -4.60 1.92
CA HIS A 54 5.32 -3.75 3.07
C HIS A 54 4.63 -2.40 2.86
N PHE A 55 3.77 -2.02 3.79
CA PHE A 55 3.05 -0.75 3.83
C PHE A 55 3.62 0.12 4.96
N PHE A 56 3.94 1.38 4.64
CA PHE A 56 4.56 2.32 5.58
C PHE A 56 4.21 3.77 5.22
N PHE A 57 4.40 4.69 6.15
CA PHE A 57 4.20 6.10 5.89
C PHE A 57 5.49 6.74 5.34
N THR A 58 5.33 7.64 4.39
CA THR A 58 6.41 8.55 3.95
C THR A 58 6.13 9.96 4.46
N GLN A 59 7.05 10.89 4.20
CA GLN A 59 6.82 12.31 4.55
C GLN A 59 5.64 12.92 3.79
N GLU A 60 5.30 12.38 2.61
CA GLU A 60 4.35 12.98 1.66
C GLU A 60 3.18 12.04 1.32
N GLY A 61 3.12 10.84 1.89
CA GLY A 61 2.14 9.85 1.47
C GLY A 61 2.33 8.46 2.07
N ILE A 62 1.96 7.45 1.29
CA ILE A 62 2.00 6.04 1.68
C ILE A 62 2.99 5.31 0.76
N GLY A 63 3.96 4.67 1.39
CA GLY A 63 4.93 3.81 0.73
C GLY A 63 4.44 2.37 0.69
N ILE A 64 4.63 1.73 -0.47
CA ILE A 64 4.28 0.34 -0.71
C ILE A 64 5.49 -0.33 -1.36
N GLN A 65 5.99 -1.40 -0.78
CA GLN A 65 7.19 -2.08 -1.27
C GLN A 65 6.93 -3.58 -1.45
N LEU A 66 7.27 -4.10 -2.63
CA LEU A 66 7.34 -5.53 -2.85
C LEU A 66 8.63 -6.06 -2.18
N ILE A 67 8.46 -6.86 -1.12
CA ILE A 67 9.54 -7.45 -0.33
C ILE A 67 9.94 -8.81 -0.92
N ASP A 68 8.96 -9.66 -1.20
CA ASP A 68 9.17 -11.00 -1.75
C ASP A 68 8.13 -11.32 -2.84
N GLY A 69 8.59 -11.98 -3.90
CA GLY A 69 7.79 -12.29 -5.08
C GLY A 69 8.22 -11.56 -6.36
N VAL A 70 7.56 -11.94 -7.46
CA VAL A 70 7.75 -11.33 -8.78
C VAL A 70 6.38 -11.01 -9.35
N VAL A 71 6.13 -9.74 -9.62
CA VAL A 71 4.92 -9.25 -10.28
C VAL A 71 5.28 -8.53 -11.56
N THR A 72 4.39 -8.61 -12.54
CA THR A 72 4.42 -7.73 -13.70
C THR A 72 4.11 -6.30 -13.29
N LEU A 73 4.53 -5.33 -14.11
CA LEU A 73 4.18 -3.92 -13.89
C LEU A 73 2.66 -3.72 -13.81
N LYS A 74 1.90 -4.41 -14.68
CA LYS A 74 0.45 -4.30 -14.74
C LYS A 74 -0.24 -4.81 -13.47
N GLU A 75 0.26 -5.89 -12.88
CA GLU A 75 -0.26 -6.40 -11.60
C GLU A 75 0.03 -5.43 -10.45
N ALA A 76 1.25 -4.89 -10.39
CA ALA A 76 1.58 -3.86 -9.40
C ALA A 76 0.71 -2.61 -9.57
N GLU A 77 0.57 -2.09 -10.78
CA GLU A 77 -0.29 -0.92 -11.06
C GLU A 77 -1.74 -1.16 -10.64
N HIS A 78 -2.28 -2.36 -10.91
CA HIS A 78 -3.64 -2.71 -10.54
C HIS A 78 -3.85 -2.67 -9.02
N LEU A 79 -2.95 -3.28 -8.25
CA LEU A 79 -2.97 -3.24 -6.79
C LEU A 79 -2.86 -1.79 -6.28
N LEU A 80 -1.91 -1.01 -6.79
CA LEU A 80 -1.67 0.37 -6.34
C LEU A 80 -2.87 1.28 -6.62
N LEU A 81 -3.55 1.10 -7.75
CA LEU A 81 -4.77 1.82 -8.07
C LEU A 81 -5.92 1.43 -7.13
N ALA A 82 -6.06 0.15 -6.81
CA ALA A 82 -7.07 -0.31 -5.85
C ALA A 82 -6.82 0.24 -4.45
N VAL A 83 -5.57 0.18 -3.96
CA VAL A 83 -5.17 0.78 -2.67
C VAL A 83 -5.44 2.28 -2.64
N LYS A 84 -5.04 3.00 -3.70
CA LYS A 84 -5.32 4.44 -3.84
C LYS A 84 -6.82 4.72 -3.72
N ALA A 85 -7.64 3.99 -4.47
CA ALA A 85 -9.09 4.16 -4.46
C ALA A 85 -9.71 3.82 -3.10
N HIS A 86 -9.18 2.82 -2.40
CA HIS A 86 -9.61 2.47 -1.05
C HIS A 86 -9.35 3.59 -0.04
N ILE A 87 -8.16 4.20 -0.09
CA ILE A 87 -7.73 5.19 0.89
C ILE A 87 -8.34 6.57 0.63
N TRP A 88 -8.25 7.06 -0.61
CA TRP A 88 -8.69 8.43 -0.96
C TRP A 88 -10.05 8.49 -1.67
N GLY A 89 -10.60 7.35 -2.08
CA GLY A 89 -11.82 7.30 -2.90
C GLY A 89 -11.55 7.43 -4.40
N GLU A 90 -12.47 6.88 -5.20
CA GLU A 90 -12.40 6.81 -6.68
C GLU A 90 -12.29 8.19 -7.36
N THR A 91 -12.84 9.24 -6.74
CA THR A 91 -12.91 10.58 -7.35
C THR A 91 -11.70 11.45 -7.03
N HIS A 92 -10.80 11.01 -6.14
CA HIS A 92 -9.65 11.81 -5.70
C HIS A 92 -8.47 11.68 -6.68
N GLN A 93 -8.49 12.51 -7.72
CA GLN A 93 -7.52 12.45 -8.83
C GLN A 93 -6.12 12.99 -8.48
N GLN A 94 -5.93 13.57 -7.31
CA GLN A 94 -4.70 14.28 -6.96
C GLN A 94 -3.60 13.38 -6.38
N VAL A 95 -3.87 12.08 -6.20
CA VAL A 95 -2.84 11.09 -5.80
C VAL A 95 -2.03 10.62 -7.00
N GLN A 96 -0.72 10.84 -6.95
CA GLN A 96 0.28 10.39 -7.91
C GLN A 96 0.93 9.08 -7.43
N ILE A 97 1.31 8.22 -8.39
CA ILE A 97 2.04 6.97 -8.13
C ILE A 97 3.49 7.17 -8.60
N PHE A 98 4.43 7.14 -7.67
CA PHE A 98 5.86 7.13 -7.98
C PHE A 98 6.39 5.69 -7.93
N MET A 99 7.25 5.34 -8.89
CA MET A 99 7.85 4.01 -8.97
C MET A 99 9.36 4.13 -8.96
N ALA A 100 10.01 3.40 -8.05
CA ALA A 100 11.46 3.36 -7.94
C ALA A 100 11.95 1.91 -7.89
N GLY A 101 13.00 1.64 -8.68
CA GLY A 101 13.81 0.45 -8.50
C GLY A 101 14.45 0.48 -7.11
N VAL A 102 14.45 -0.66 -6.43
CA VAL A 102 15.22 -0.83 -5.19
C VAL A 102 16.47 -1.61 -5.56
N THR A 103 17.65 -1.07 -5.24
CA THR A 103 18.88 -1.83 -5.31
C THR A 103 18.79 -2.93 -4.26
N PRO A 104 18.96 -4.22 -4.60
CA PRO A 104 19.09 -5.27 -3.61
C PRO A 104 20.27 -4.92 -2.69
N LYS A 105 20.05 -4.96 -1.38
CA LYS A 105 21.14 -4.82 -0.39
C LYS A 105 22.00 -6.08 -0.37
#